data_AF-A0A183C5K9-F1
#
_entry.id   AF-A0A183C5K9-F1
#
_cell.length_a   1.000
_cell.length_b   1.000
_cell.length_c   1.000
_cell.angle_alpha   90.00
_cell.angle_beta   90.00
_cell.angle_gamma   90.00
#
_symmetry.space_group_name_H-M   'P 1'
#
loop_
_entity.id
_entity.type
_entity.pdbx_description
1 polymer ?
#
loop_
_entity_poly.entity_id
_entity_poly.type
_entity_poly.pdbx_seq_one_letter_code
_entity_poly.pdbx_strand_id
1 'polypeptide(L)'
;MDNDERRKREKRTSKNRQSGEGERGYITFVLFPRHTNKKARDNTISLIHTFRDYLHYHIKCSKVYLHSRMRSKTNDFLKVLNRALPETKLEKKTISGRTFVQH
;
A
#
# COMPACT_ATOMS: atom_id res chain seq x y z
N MET A 1 -18.17 50.12 -1.68
CA MET A 1 -17.67 48.91 -0.96
C MET A 1 -18.22 47.71 -1.69
N ASP A 2 -17.39 47.10 -2.55
CA ASP A 2 -17.81 46.09 -3.50
C ASP A 2 -18.17 44.75 -2.84
N ASN A 3 -19.25 44.16 -3.37
CA ASN A 3 -19.86 42.91 -2.90
C ASN A 3 -18.93 41.68 -3.03
N ASP A 4 -17.78 41.84 -3.70
CA ASP A 4 -16.82 40.78 -3.99
C ASP A 4 -15.93 40.42 -2.76
N GLU A 5 -15.78 41.33 -1.79
CA GLU A 5 -15.05 41.03 -0.55
C GLU A 5 -15.86 40.24 0.48
N ARG A 6 -17.21 40.27 0.41
CA ARG A 6 -18.06 39.50 1.33
C ARG A 6 -17.92 38.00 1.12
N ARG A 7 -17.63 37.55 -0.11
CA ARG A 7 -17.55 36.11 -0.45
C ARG A 7 -16.26 35.45 0.03
N LYS A 8 -15.21 36.22 0.33
CA LYS A 8 -13.93 35.71 0.84
C LYS A 8 -13.90 35.48 2.37
N ARG A 9 -14.89 35.98 3.12
CA ARG A 9 -14.90 35.88 4.60
C ARG A 9 -15.65 34.67 5.16
N GLU A 10 -16.54 34.03 4.42
CA GLU A 10 -17.44 33.01 4.97
C GLU A 10 -16.83 31.60 5.15
N LYS A 11 -15.56 31.40 4.81
CA LYS A 11 -14.84 30.14 5.09
C LYS A 11 -13.90 30.20 6.30
N ARG A 12 -13.88 31.29 7.06
CA ARG A 12 -12.89 31.47 8.16
C ARG A 12 -13.31 30.97 9.54
N THR A 13 -14.54 30.50 9.77
CA THR A 13 -15.02 30.22 11.15
C THR A 13 -15.77 28.90 11.34
N SER A 14 -15.29 27.80 10.73
CA SER A 14 -15.58 26.46 11.26
C SER A 14 -14.34 25.97 11.98
N LYS A 15 -14.38 26.00 13.31
CA LYS A 15 -13.27 25.64 14.21
C LYS A 15 -12.87 24.18 13.95
N ASN A 16 -11.89 23.96 13.09
CA ASN A 16 -11.30 22.64 12.86
C ASN A 16 -10.55 22.27 14.15
N ARG A 17 -11.04 21.29 14.90
CA ARG A 17 -10.39 20.81 16.13
C ARG A 17 -8.92 20.52 15.81
N GLN A 18 -7.99 21.24 16.42
CA GLN A 18 -6.58 20.89 16.38
C GLN A 18 -6.43 19.55 17.10
N SER A 19 -6.20 18.50 16.35
CA SER A 19 -5.72 17.22 16.88
C SER A 19 -4.48 16.90 16.04
N GLY A 20 -3.35 16.72 16.72
CA GLY A 20 -2.05 16.28 16.21
C GLY A 20 -1.67 16.79 14.82
N GLU A 21 -0.83 17.83 14.74
CA GLU A 21 -0.38 18.46 13.49
C GLU A 21 0.39 17.52 12.52
N GLY A 22 0.70 16.28 12.90
CA GLY A 22 1.50 15.34 12.09
C GLY A 22 0.73 14.23 11.35
N GLU A 23 -0.55 14.00 11.62
CA GLU A 23 -1.26 12.79 11.13
C GLU A 23 -2.34 13.10 10.07
N ARG A 24 -2.58 14.37 9.75
CA ARG A 24 -3.66 14.77 8.84
C ARG A 24 -3.15 15.16 7.46
N GLY A 25 -3.63 14.47 6.43
CA GLY A 25 -3.54 14.87 5.03
C GLY A 25 -4.83 15.54 4.56
N TYR A 26 -4.72 16.68 3.87
CA TYR A 26 -5.86 17.37 3.25
C TYR A 26 -5.82 17.18 1.73
N ILE A 27 -6.96 16.78 1.14
CA ILE A 27 -7.11 16.61 -0.31
C ILE A 27 -8.28 17.48 -0.76
N THR A 28 -8.06 18.30 -1.79
CA THR A 28 -9.07 19.22 -2.33
C THR A 28 -9.32 18.91 -3.80
N PHE A 29 -10.58 18.65 -4.16
CA PHE A 29 -11.01 18.48 -5.54
C PHE A 29 -11.53 19.81 -6.09
N VAL A 30 -11.08 20.19 -7.29
CA VAL A 30 -11.61 21.35 -8.02
C VAL A 30 -12.59 20.86 -9.08
N LEU A 31 -13.87 21.22 -8.93
CA LEU A 31 -14.92 20.79 -9.84
C LEU A 31 -15.32 21.89 -10.82
N PHE A 32 -15.14 21.61 -12.12
CA PHE A 32 -15.69 22.42 -13.22
C PHE A 32 -17.15 22.08 -13.56
N PRO A 33 -17.87 22.97 -14.29
CA PRO A 33 -19.28 22.75 -14.70
C PRO A 33 -19.54 21.44 -15.44
N ARG A 34 -18.53 20.89 -16.13
CA ARG A 34 -18.61 19.58 -16.79
C ARG A 34 -18.80 18.41 -15.81
N HIS A 35 -18.42 18.55 -14.54
CA HIS A 35 -18.58 17.54 -13.50
C HIS A 35 -19.89 17.70 -12.71
N THR A 36 -20.46 18.91 -12.70
CA THR A 36 -21.69 19.23 -11.96
C THR A 36 -22.92 19.31 -12.86
N ASN A 37 -22.78 19.06 -14.16
CA ASN A 37 -23.91 19.02 -15.08
C ASN A 37 -24.89 17.89 -14.68
N LYS A 38 -26.18 18.03 -15.03
CA LYS A 38 -27.21 17.07 -14.60
C LYS A 38 -26.93 15.62 -15.00
N LYS A 39 -26.19 15.39 -16.09
CA LYS A 39 -25.86 14.03 -16.57
C LYS A 39 -24.73 13.37 -15.78
N ALA A 40 -23.73 14.14 -15.37
CA ALA A 40 -22.52 13.65 -14.72
C ALA A 40 -22.52 13.81 -13.19
N ARG A 41 -23.46 14.62 -12.65
CA ARG A 41 -23.52 14.97 -11.23
C ARG A 41 -23.61 13.74 -10.33
N ASP A 42 -24.52 12.82 -10.63
CA ASP A 42 -24.78 11.68 -9.74
C ASP A 42 -23.58 10.72 -9.69
N ASN A 43 -22.93 10.49 -10.84
CA ASN A 43 -21.67 9.74 -10.91
C ASN A 43 -20.55 10.43 -10.14
N THR A 44 -20.39 11.75 -10.34
CA THR A 44 -19.35 12.54 -9.68
C THR A 44 -19.53 12.51 -8.15
N ILE A 45 -20.77 12.60 -7.66
CA ILE A 45 -21.08 12.47 -6.23
C ILE A 45 -20.65 11.09 -5.72
N SER A 46 -21.02 10.01 -6.41
CA SER A 46 -20.65 8.64 -6.01
C SER A 46 -19.14 8.46 -5.89
N LEU A 47 -18.38 8.95 -6.87
CA LEU A 47 -16.92 8.85 -6.89
C LEU A 47 -16.26 9.65 -5.77
N ILE A 48 -16.70 10.90 -5.55
CA ILE A 48 -16.11 11.76 -4.50
C ILE A 48 -16.50 11.25 -3.11
N HIS A 49 -17.72 10.76 -2.93
CA HIS A 49 -18.21 10.23 -1.66
C HIS A 49 -17.41 8.98 -1.23
N THR A 50 -17.05 8.12 -2.17
CA THR A 50 -16.30 6.87 -1.90
C THR A 50 -14.77 7.05 -1.93
N PHE A 51 -14.27 8.22 -2.32
CA PHE A 51 -12.84 8.46 -2.53
C PHE A 51 -11.96 8.12 -1.32
N ARG A 52 -12.40 8.46 -0.10
CA ARG A 52 -11.61 8.21 1.12
C ARG A 52 -11.35 6.71 1.31
N ASP A 53 -12.41 5.91 1.19
CA ASP A 53 -12.31 4.46 1.37
C ASP A 53 -11.56 3.82 0.21
N TYR A 54 -11.76 4.32 -1.02
CA TYR A 54 -11.03 3.90 -2.20
C TYR A 54 -9.52 4.13 -2.06
N LEU A 55 -9.10 5.33 -1.63
CA LEU A 55 -7.70 5.66 -1.41
C LEU A 55 -7.08 4.76 -0.34
N HIS A 56 -7.75 4.60 0.81
CA HIS A 56 -7.27 3.74 1.89
C HIS A 56 -7.20 2.26 1.47
N TYR A 57 -8.16 1.79 0.68
CA TYR A 57 -8.13 0.46 0.10
C TYR A 57 -6.87 0.26 -0.76
N HIS A 58 -6.59 1.18 -1.68
CA HIS A 58 -5.42 1.07 -2.56
C HIS A 58 -4.08 1.15 -1.81
N ILE A 59 -3.99 1.95 -0.74
CA ILE A 59 -2.79 1.97 0.12
C ILE A 59 -2.60 0.62 0.81
N LYS A 60 -3.66 0.04 1.39
CA LYS A 60 -3.60 -1.28 2.03
C LYS A 60 -3.25 -2.37 1.02
N CYS A 61 -3.86 -2.36 -0.16
CA CYS A 61 -3.56 -3.32 -1.23
C CYS A 61 -2.10 -3.22 -1.69
N SER A 62 -1.56 -2.01 -1.83
CA SER A 62 -0.15 -1.79 -2.18
C SER A 62 0.79 -2.37 -1.12
N LYS A 63 0.47 -2.20 0.17
CA LYS A 63 1.22 -2.82 1.26
C LYS A 63 1.21 -4.35 1.16
N VAL A 64 0.04 -4.96 0.95
CA VAL A 64 -0.11 -6.42 0.81
C VAL A 64 0.67 -6.93 -0.41
N TYR A 65 0.60 -6.20 -1.52
CA TYR A 65 1.34 -6.52 -2.73
C TYR A 65 2.85 -6.51 -2.50
N LEU A 66 3.38 -5.46 -1.86
CA LEU A 66 4.78 -5.38 -1.49
C LEU A 66 5.18 -6.50 -0.51
N HIS A 67 4.33 -6.83 0.47
CA HIS A 67 4.55 -7.97 1.35
C HIS A 67 4.65 -9.30 0.60
N SER A 68 3.83 -9.52 -0.42
CA SER A 68 3.91 -10.72 -1.27
C SER A 68 5.25 -10.79 -2.02
N ARG A 69 5.69 -9.66 -2.61
CA ARG A 69 6.98 -9.55 -3.30
C ARG A 69 8.17 -9.79 -2.37
N MET A 70 8.14 -9.19 -1.18
CA MET A 70 9.17 -9.41 -0.16
C MET A 70 9.26 -10.89 0.21
N ARG A 71 8.13 -11.56 0.48
CA ARG A 71 8.11 -13.00 0.78
C ARG A 71 8.70 -13.85 -0.36
N SER A 72 8.34 -13.55 -1.60
CA SER A 72 8.91 -14.24 -2.76
C SER A 72 10.44 -14.13 -2.77
N LYS A 73 10.98 -12.94 -2.52
CA LYS A 73 12.43 -12.72 -2.49
C LYS A 73 13.10 -13.36 -1.28
N THR A 74 12.48 -13.33 -0.11
CA THR A 74 12.98 -14.05 1.07
C THR A 74 13.05 -15.56 0.82
N ASN A 75 12.05 -16.13 0.13
CA ASN A 75 12.07 -17.54 -0.24
C ASN A 75 13.21 -17.87 -1.20
N ASP A 76 13.51 -16.98 -2.16
CA ASP A 76 14.66 -17.13 -3.05
C ASP A 76 15.98 -17.10 -2.27
N PHE A 77 16.13 -16.17 -1.31
CA PHE A 77 17.30 -16.12 -0.45
C PHE A 77 17.45 -17.36 0.42
N LEU A 78 16.35 -17.90 0.96
CA LEU A 78 16.37 -19.12 1.75
C LEU A 78 16.87 -20.32 0.95
N LYS A 79 16.51 -20.43 -0.34
CA LYS A 79 17.03 -21.48 -1.22
C LYS A 79 18.54 -21.37 -1.42
N VAL A 80 19.05 -20.15 -1.60
CA VAL A 80 20.50 -19.91 -1.72
C VAL A 80 21.22 -20.31 -0.43
N LEU A 81 20.69 -19.93 0.73
CA LEU A 81 21.25 -20.32 2.03
C LEU A 81 21.25 -21.85 2.22
N ASN A 82 20.14 -22.51 1.91
CA ASN A 82 20.04 -23.97 2.02
C ASN A 82 20.97 -24.71 1.06
N ARG A 83 21.29 -24.14 -0.11
CA ARG A 83 22.30 -24.69 -1.03
C ARG A 83 23.72 -24.48 -0.52
N ALA A 84 23.97 -23.42 0.24
CA ALA A 84 25.29 -23.10 0.79
C ALA A 84 25.62 -23.93 2.05
N LEU A 85 24.62 -24.50 2.71
CA LEU A 85 24.82 -25.46 3.80
C LEU A 85 25.51 -26.71 3.23
N PRO A 86 26.69 -27.09 3.73
CA PRO A 86 27.35 -28.31 3.28
C PRO A 86 26.44 -29.49 3.60
N GLU A 87 26.22 -30.39 2.63
CA GLU A 87 25.49 -31.62 2.90
C GLU A 87 26.18 -32.33 4.05
N THR A 88 25.45 -32.56 5.15
CA THR A 88 25.91 -33.47 6.20
C THR A 88 26.17 -34.79 5.49
N LYS A 89 27.45 -35.16 5.36
CA LYS A 89 27.87 -36.46 4.83
C LYS A 89 27.31 -37.53 5.77
N LEU A 90 26.06 -37.91 5.57
CA LEU A 90 25.57 -39.19 6.04
C LEU A 90 26.45 -40.20 5.31
N GLU A 91 27.32 -40.87 6.07
CA GLU A 91 28.10 -41.99 5.56
C GLU A 91 27.12 -42.90 4.81
N LYS A 92 27.24 -42.94 3.48
CA LYS A 92 26.48 -43.88 2.67
C LYS A 92 27.08 -45.25 2.96
N LYS A 93 26.61 -45.90 4.02
CA LYS A 93 26.96 -47.29 4.31
C LYS A 93 26.27 -48.14 3.25
N THR A 94 27.04 -49.01 2.61
CA THR A 94 26.44 -50.10 1.83
C THR A 94 25.58 -50.96 2.76
N ILE A 95 24.58 -51.69 2.24
CA ILE A 95 23.69 -52.57 3.03
C ILE A 95 24.48 -53.54 3.94
N SER A 96 25.74 -53.85 3.62
CA SER A 96 26.65 -54.69 4.41
C SER A 96 27.51 -53.94 5.44
N GLY A 97 27.27 -52.65 5.66
CA GLY A 97 27.94 -51.84 6.69
C GLY A 97 29.40 -51.45 6.38
N ARG A 98 29.91 -51.74 5.18
CA ARG A 98 31.30 -51.41 4.79
C ARG A 98 31.37 -50.05 4.09
N THR A 99 32.32 -49.22 4.52
CA THR A 99 32.60 -47.90 3.95
C THR A 99 33.58 -48.04 2.78
N PHE A 100 33.30 -47.39 1.65
CA PHE A 100 34.15 -47.44 0.46
C PHE A 100 35.39 -46.54 0.67
N VAL A 101 36.58 -47.13 0.72
CA VAL A 101 37.85 -46.41 0.77
C VAL A 101 38.38 -46.35 -0.66
N GLN A 102 38.36 -45.16 -1.27
CA GLN A 102 38.95 -44.95 -2.59
C GLN A 102 40.42 -44.55 -2.42
N HIS A 103 41.32 -45.37 -2.96
CA HIS A 103 42.77 -45.16 -2.99
C HIS A 103 43.18 -44.19 -4.09
#